data_AF-A0A401Q6G1-F1
#
_entry.id   AF-A0A401Q6G1-F1
#
_cell.length_a   1.000
_cell.length_b   1.000
_cell.length_c   1.000
_cell.angle_alpha   90.00
_cell.angle_beta   90.00
_cell.angle_gamma   90.00
#
_symmetry.space_group_name_H-M   'P 1'
#
loop_
_entity.id
_entity.type
_entity.pdbx_description
1 polymer ?
#
loop_
_entity_poly.entity_id
_entity_poly.type
_entity_poly.pdbx_seq_one_letter_code
_entity_poly.pdbx_strand_id
1 'polypeptide(L)'
;MDSQVCQNYHQDCEAAVNKQINIELTASYLYLSLTSFFDRDDIALNNFSQFFKHQSQEKQDHTEKLMKFQNQRGGRILLQDVKVGFWGEMVASIDEIDKMIKS
;
A
#
# COMPACT_ATOMS: atom_id res chain seq x y z
N MET A 1 4.16 25.56 14.23
CA MET A 1 3.07 25.80 15.19
C MET A 1 2.65 24.44 15.72
N ASP A 2 2.75 24.26 17.02
CA ASP A 2 2.38 22.99 17.66
C ASP A 2 0.86 22.85 17.71
N SER A 3 0.39 21.62 17.55
CA SER A 3 -1.04 21.33 17.55
C SER A 3 -1.60 21.40 18.97
N GLN A 4 -2.73 22.09 19.15
CA GLN A 4 -3.40 22.22 20.45
C GLN A 4 -3.89 20.88 21.03
N VAL A 5 -4.08 19.86 20.17
CA VAL A 5 -4.57 18.54 20.57
C VAL A 5 -3.45 17.50 20.76
N CYS A 6 -2.18 17.88 20.54
CA CYS A 6 -1.06 16.95 20.67
C CYS A 6 -0.72 16.73 22.15
N GLN A 7 -0.96 15.52 22.65
CA GLN A 7 -0.66 15.13 24.02
C GLN A 7 -0.08 13.71 24.05
N ASN A 8 1.10 13.52 24.63
CA ASN A 8 1.82 12.24 24.70
C ASN A 8 1.97 11.58 23.32
N TYR A 9 2.37 12.34 22.31
CA TYR A 9 2.63 11.84 20.96
C TYR A 9 4.03 12.26 20.52
N HIS A 10 4.97 11.32 20.58
CA HIS A 10 6.38 11.59 20.31
C HIS A 10 6.62 11.79 18.80
N GLN A 11 7.59 12.64 18.45
CA GLN A 11 7.94 12.94 17.05
C GLN A 11 8.34 11.67 16.27
N ASP A 12 8.99 10.71 16.92
CA ASP A 12 9.32 9.41 16.30
C ASP A 12 8.07 8.60 15.94
N CYS A 13 7.01 8.68 16.75
CA CYS A 13 5.74 8.03 16.44
C CYS A 13 5.06 8.72 15.26
N GLU A 14 5.09 10.06 15.22
CA GLU A 14 4.57 10.85 14.10
C GLU A 14 5.29 10.51 12.79
N ALA A 15 6.61 10.41 12.83
CA ALA A 15 7.44 10.03 11.70
C ALA A 15 7.18 8.58 11.26
N ALA A 16 7.04 7.65 12.21
CA ALA A 16 6.75 6.25 11.93
C ALA A 16 5.37 6.07 11.28
N VAL A 17 4.35 6.81 11.72
CA VAL A 17 3.01 6.77 11.10
C VAL A 17 3.06 7.33 9.67
N ASN A 18 3.77 8.45 9.45
CA ASN A 18 3.99 8.98 8.09
C ASN A 18 4.71 7.96 7.17
N LYS A 19 5.73 7.27 7.70
CA LYS A 19 6.40 6.19 6.97
C LYS A 19 5.44 5.05 6.65
N GLN A 20 4.60 4.63 7.60
CA GLN A 20 3.63 3.56 7.38
C GLN A 20 2.57 3.96 6.34
N ILE A 21 2.09 5.20 6.36
CA ILE A 21 1.18 5.73 5.34
C ILE A 21 1.78 5.55 3.93
N ASN A 22 3.05 5.89 3.73
CA ASN A 22 3.71 5.72 2.44
C ASN A 22 3.90 4.24 2.06
N ILE A 23 4.15 3.35 3.04
CA ILE A 23 4.23 1.90 2.82
C ILE A 23 2.88 1.34 2.36
N GLU A 24 1.77 1.68 3.02
CA GLU A 24 0.43 1.20 2.64
C GLU A 24 0.02 1.75 1.26
N LEU A 25 0.33 3.01 0.96
CA LEU A 25 0.13 3.60 -0.38
C LEU A 25 0.94 2.86 -1.46
N THR A 26 2.20 2.54 -1.17
CA THR A 26 3.07 1.78 -2.08
C THR A 26 2.53 0.38 -2.31
N ALA A 27 2.08 -0.31 -1.26
CA ALA A 27 1.44 -1.61 -1.37
C ALA A 27 0.13 -1.54 -2.18
N SER A 28 -0.71 -0.53 -1.94
CA SER A 28 -1.95 -0.34 -2.70
C SER A 28 -1.66 -0.15 -4.19
N TYR A 29 -0.69 0.71 -4.53
CA TYR A 29 -0.30 0.97 -5.90
C TYR A 29 0.27 -0.28 -6.59
N LEU A 30 1.08 -1.05 -5.87
CA LEU A 30 1.62 -2.32 -6.33
C LEU A 30 0.51 -3.32 -6.64
N TYR A 31 -0.43 -3.54 -5.71
CA TYR A 31 -1.56 -4.43 -5.93
C TYR A 31 -2.47 -3.99 -7.07
N LEU A 32 -2.71 -2.68 -7.22
CA LEU A 32 -3.47 -2.15 -8.35
C LEU A 32 -2.80 -2.51 -9.68
N SER A 33 -1.46 -2.43 -9.71
CA SER A 33 -0.68 -2.77 -10.88
C SER A 33 -0.74 -4.27 -11.23
N LEU A 34 -0.82 -5.14 -10.20
CA LEU A 34 -1.04 -6.57 -10.38
C LEU A 34 -2.43 -6.90 -10.86
N THR A 35 -3.45 -6.20 -10.34
CA THR A 35 -4.80 -6.27 -10.89
C THR A 35 -4.75 -6.03 -12.40
N SER A 36 -4.16 -4.92 -12.83
CA SER A 36 -4.03 -4.61 -14.25
C SER A 36 -3.23 -5.65 -15.04
N PHE A 37 -2.21 -6.29 -14.45
CA PHE A 37 -1.45 -7.34 -15.11
C PHE A 37 -2.26 -8.62 -15.34
N PHE A 38 -2.95 -9.11 -14.31
CA PHE A 38 -3.73 -10.35 -14.39
C PHE A 38 -5.05 -10.20 -15.15
N ASP A 39 -5.54 -8.97 -15.31
CA ASP A 39 -6.75 -8.62 -16.08
C ASP A 39 -6.52 -8.54 -17.61
N ARG A 40 -5.26 -8.58 -18.07
CA ARG A 40 -4.94 -8.55 -19.50
C ARG A 40 -5.54 -9.74 -20.24
N ASP A 41 -5.92 -9.56 -21.50
CA ASP A 41 -6.52 -10.60 -22.34
C ASP A 41 -5.57 -11.78 -22.61
N ASP A 42 -4.26 -11.55 -22.62
CA ASP A 42 -3.24 -12.57 -22.84
C ASP A 42 -2.84 -13.36 -21.57
N ILE A 43 -3.28 -12.91 -20.39
CA ILE A 43 -3.11 -13.61 -19.10
C ILE A 43 -4.43 -14.19 -18.61
N ALA A 44 -5.50 -13.38 -18.62
CA ALA A 44 -6.89 -13.73 -18.33
C ALA A 44 -7.13 -14.47 -16.99
N LEU A 45 -6.35 -14.18 -15.95
CA LEU A 45 -6.47 -14.78 -14.62
C LEU A 45 -7.37 -13.94 -13.71
N ASN A 46 -8.67 -13.90 -14.04
CA ASN A 46 -9.66 -13.03 -13.38
C ASN A 46 -9.72 -13.17 -11.86
N ASN A 47 -9.56 -14.38 -11.31
CA ASN A 47 -9.57 -14.59 -9.86
C ASN A 47 -8.39 -13.90 -9.17
N PHE A 48 -7.20 -13.91 -9.81
CA PHE A 48 -6.02 -13.20 -9.31
C PHE A 48 -6.20 -11.68 -9.44
N SER A 49 -6.73 -11.22 -10.58
CA SER A 49 -7.09 -9.80 -10.78
C SER A 49 -8.01 -9.30 -9.65
N GLN A 50 -9.09 -10.03 -9.36
CA GLN A 50 -10.02 -9.69 -8.27
C GLN A 50 -9.39 -9.74 -6.89
N PHE A 51 -8.57 -10.76 -6.61
CA PHE A 51 -7.84 -10.87 -5.34
C PHE A 51 -6.95 -9.65 -5.10
N PHE A 52 -6.10 -9.29 -6.08
CA PHE A 52 -5.22 -8.14 -5.93
C PHE A 52 -5.99 -6.82 -5.90
N LYS A 53 -7.15 -6.74 -6.57
CA LYS A 53 -8.01 -5.55 -6.51
C LYS A 53 -8.52 -5.34 -5.09
N HIS A 54 -8.97 -6.43 -4.45
CA HIS A 54 -9.40 -6.40 -3.06
C HIS A 54 -8.24 -6.00 -2.13
N GLN A 55 -7.06 -6.60 -2.28
CA GLN A 55 -5.90 -6.21 -1.49
C GLN A 55 -5.52 -4.73 -1.68
N SER A 56 -5.59 -4.20 -2.90
CA SER A 56 -5.33 -2.79 -3.16
C SER A 56 -6.29 -1.87 -2.40
N GLN A 57 -7.58 -2.23 -2.35
CA GLN A 57 -8.62 -1.50 -1.64
C GLN A 57 -8.40 -1.55 -0.11
N GLU A 58 -8.09 -2.73 0.44
CA GLU A 58 -7.79 -2.85 1.89
C GLU A 58 -6.63 -1.94 2.32
N LYS A 59 -5.60 -1.81 1.47
CA LYS A 59 -4.45 -0.92 1.73
C LYS A 59 -4.82 0.56 1.67
N GLN A 60 -5.78 0.94 0.83
CA GLN A 60 -6.34 2.30 0.82
C GLN A 60 -7.09 2.57 2.13
N ASP A 61 -7.93 1.64 2.58
CA ASP A 61 -8.64 1.75 3.85
C ASP A 61 -7.68 1.89 5.04
N HIS A 62 -6.57 1.13 5.04
CA HIS A 62 -5.52 1.25 6.05
C HIS A 62 -4.86 2.63 6.03
N THR A 63 -4.55 3.12 4.84
CA THR A 63 -3.97 4.45 4.63
C THR A 63 -4.88 5.54 5.23
N GLU A 64 -6.17 5.50 4.91
CA GLU A 64 -7.15 6.46 5.42
C GLU A 64 -7.27 6.42 6.95
N LYS A 65 -7.29 5.20 7.54
CA LYS A 65 -7.30 5.02 8.99
C LYS A 65 -6.07 5.62 9.66
N LEU A 66 -4.88 5.43 9.08
CA LEU A 66 -3.63 6.01 9.60
C LEU A 66 -3.60 7.53 9.47
N MET A 67 -4.04 8.09 8.33
CA MET A 67 -4.15 9.53 8.14
C MET A 67 -5.12 10.16 9.15
N LYS A 68 -6.27 9.52 9.37
CA LYS A 68 -7.23 9.96 10.39
C LYS A 68 -6.62 9.91 11.79
N PHE A 69 -5.92 8.83 12.13
CA PHE A 69 -5.23 8.68 13.40
C PHE A 69 -4.16 9.77 13.60
N GLN A 70 -3.31 10.02 12.60
CA GLN A 70 -2.28 11.07 12.62
C GLN A 70 -2.86 12.42 12.99
N ASN A 71 -3.95 12.82 12.32
CA ASN A 71 -4.65 14.08 12.58
C ASN A 71 -5.29 14.10 13.97
N GLN A 72 -5.89 12.99 14.43
CA GLN A 72 -6.49 12.87 15.76
C GLN A 72 -5.46 13.05 16.89
N ARG A 73 -4.21 12.61 16.68
CA ARG A 73 -3.11 12.79 17.65
C ARG A 73 -2.45 14.15 17.54
N GLY A 74 -2.89 15.01 16.61
CA GLY A 74 -2.34 16.33 16.38
C GLY A 74 -1.05 16.34 15.56
N GLY A 75 -0.63 15.21 14.99
CA GLY A 75 0.49 15.12 14.06
C GLY A 75 0.18 15.77 12.72
N ARG A 76 1.16 15.77 11.82
CA ARG A 76 1.04 16.25 10.44
C ARG A 76 1.30 15.12 9.47
N ILE A 77 0.43 15.03 8.48
CA ILE A 77 0.58 14.09 7.37
C ILE A 77 1.63 14.67 6.42
N LEU A 78 2.70 13.92 6.18
CA LEU A 78 3.74 14.27 5.21
C LEU A 78 3.77 13.18 4.14
N LEU A 79 3.09 13.44 3.02
CA LEU A 79 3.09 12.54 1.88
C LEU A 79 4.43 12.59 1.15
N GLN A 80 4.88 11.42 0.71
CA GLN A 80 6.09 11.25 -0.07
C GLN A 80 5.75 10.52 -1.36
N ASP A 81 6.68 10.51 -2.30
CA ASP A 81 6.55 9.76 -3.55
C ASP A 81 6.23 8.30 -3.28
N VAL A 82 5.29 7.77 -4.06
CA VAL A 82 4.97 6.34 -4.08
C VAL A 82 5.92 5.68 -5.07
N LYS A 83 6.87 4.88 -4.57
CA LYS A 83 7.91 4.28 -5.40
C LYS A 83 7.44 2.96 -6.01
N VAL A 84 7.71 2.80 -7.29
CA VAL A 84 7.40 1.59 -8.08
C VAL A 84 8.55 0.56 -8.01
N GLY A 85 9.58 0.79 -7.18
CA GLY A 85 10.83 0.02 -7.19
C GLY A 85 10.70 -1.45 -6.79
N PHE A 86 9.60 -1.85 -6.14
CA PHE A 86 9.36 -3.24 -5.73
C PHE A 86 8.96 -4.18 -6.86
N TRP A 87 8.64 -3.65 -8.05
CA TRP A 87 8.22 -4.45 -9.20
C TRP A 87 9.24 -5.52 -9.60
N GLY A 88 10.54 -5.21 -9.56
CA GLY A 88 11.58 -6.15 -9.97
C GLY A 88 11.66 -7.41 -9.10
N GLU A 89 11.55 -7.25 -7.77
CA GLU A 89 11.53 -8.38 -6.83
C GLU A 89 10.18 -9.12 -6.88
N MET A 90 9.09 -8.38 -7.10
CA MET A 90 7.75 -8.99 -7.15
C MET A 90 7.50 -9.78 -8.44
N VAL A 91 8.04 -9.38 -9.58
CA VAL A 91 8.00 -10.16 -10.83
C VAL A 91 8.64 -11.53 -10.61
N ALA A 92 9.75 -11.61 -9.86
CA ALA A 92 10.36 -12.89 -9.51
C ALA A 92 9.41 -13.77 -8.68
N SER A 93 8.66 -13.19 -7.73
CA SER A 93 7.63 -13.91 -6.97
C SER A 93 6.41 -14.29 -7.81
N ILE A 94 6.04 -13.49 -8.81
CA ILE A 94 4.93 -13.79 -9.73
C ILE A 94 5.29 -14.92 -10.70
N ASP A 95 6.54 -14.96 -11.18
CA ASP A 95 7.06 -16.08 -11.97
C ASP A 95 7.05 -17.39 -11.15
N GLU A 96 7.28 -17.34 -9.84
CA GLU A 96 7.12 -18.49 -8.95
C GLU A 96 5.66 -18.92 -8.81
N ILE A 97 4.74 -17.96 -8.67
CA ILE A 97 3.29 -18.23 -8.62
C ILE A 97 2.80 -18.84 -9.94
N ASP A 98 3.22 -18.31 -11.08
CA ASP A 98 2.88 -18.86 -12.41
C ASP A 98 3.40 -20.29 -12.59
N LYS A 99 4.61 -20.59 -12.10
CA LYS A 99 5.14 -21.96 -12.06
C LYS A 99 4.32 -22.89 -11.18
N MET A 100 3.84 -22.43 -10.02
CA MET A 100 3.01 -23.26 -9.11
C MET A 100 1.59 -23.50 -9.66
N ILE A 101 1.03 -22.57 -10.43
CA ILE A 101 -0.30 -22.73 -11.03
C ILE A 101 -0.26 -23.68 -12.23
N LYS A 102 0.88 -23.74 -12.95
CA LYS A 102 1.07 -24.57 -14.15
C LYS A 102 1.59 -25.99 -13.86
N SER A 103 1.94 -26.32 -12.61
CA SER A 103 2.37 -27.65 -12.16
C SER A 103 1.22 -28.47 -11.59
#